data_AF-A0A2V8SDF8-F1
#
_entry.id   AF-A0A2V8SDF8-F1
#
_cell.length_a   1.000
_cell.length_b   1.000
_cell.length_c   1.000
_cell.angle_alpha   90.00
_cell.angle_beta   90.00
_cell.angle_gamma   90.00
#
_symmetry.space_group_name_H-M   'P 1'
#
loop_
_entity.id
_entity.type
_entity.pdbx_description
1 polymer ?
#
loop_
_entity_poly.entity_id
_entity_poly.type
_entity_poly.pdbx_seq_one_letter_code
_entity_poly.pdbx_strand_id
1 'polypeptide(L)' 'MNKNSKRSGDFHPSALIPHPLKEGEDFYREGATIVFTARYHLKRGYCCESGCRHCPYRAETKIVIESHEDDSKERVE' A
#
# COMPACT_ATOMS: atom_id res chain seq x y z
N MET A 1 46.78 3.46 14.08
CA MET A 1 45.80 2.35 14.24
C MET A 1 44.52 2.92 14.82
N ASN A 2 43.37 2.79 14.15
CA ASN A 2 41.99 2.91 14.69
C ASN A 2 40.97 3.25 13.59
N LYS A 3 40.72 2.32 12.65
CA LYS A 3 39.53 2.41 11.78
C LYS A 3 38.47 1.44 12.29
N ASN A 4 37.93 1.72 13.47
CA ASN A 4 36.76 1.00 13.98
C ASN A 4 35.52 1.59 13.29
N SER A 5 35.33 1.20 12.02
CA SER A 5 34.21 1.58 11.18
C SER A 5 32.97 0.86 11.67
N LYS A 6 32.31 1.44 12.68
CA LYS A 6 30.96 1.10 13.09
C LYS A 6 30.03 1.32 11.88
N ARG A 7 29.79 0.28 11.08
CA ARG A 7 28.58 0.19 10.26
C ARG A 7 27.49 -0.37 11.17
N SER A 8 27.00 0.48 12.08
CA SER A 8 25.68 0.31 12.67
C SER A 8 24.68 0.53 11.55
N GLY A 9 24.41 -0.52 10.77
CA GLY A 9 23.28 -0.51 9.86
C GLY A 9 22.03 -0.37 10.71
N ASP A 10 21.27 0.69 10.47
CA ASP A 10 19.92 0.89 10.96
C ASP A 10 19.05 -0.31 10.53
N PHE A 11 19.03 -1.33 11.39
CA PHE A 11 18.14 -2.47 11.29
C PHE A 11 16.76 -1.97 11.70
N HIS A 12 16.08 -1.26 10.80
CA HIS A 12 14.72 -0.77 11.02
C HIS A 12 13.78 -2.00 10.99
N PRO A 13 13.24 -2.47 12.14
CA PRO A 13 12.38 -3.66 12.16
C PRO A 13 10.98 -3.39 11.57
N SER A 14 10.70 -2.19 11.06
CA SER A 14 9.38 -1.80 10.56
C SER A 14 8.96 -2.45 9.25
N ALA A 15 9.81 -3.24 8.59
CA ALA A 15 9.54 -3.75 7.24
C ALA A 15 8.66 -5.02 7.17
N LEU A 16 8.24 -5.64 8.27
CA LEU A 16 7.51 -6.92 8.22
C LEU A 16 6.40 -7.06 9.27
N ILE A 17 5.66 -6.00 9.57
CA ILE A 17 4.40 -6.19 10.31
C ILE A 17 3.29 -6.46 9.29
N PRO A 18 2.86 -7.73 9.10
CA PRO A 18 1.63 -7.99 8.37
C PRO A 18 0.51 -7.27 9.13
N HIS A 19 -0.06 -6.25 8.51
CA HIS A 19 -1.15 -5.51 9.11
C HIS A 19 -2.32 -6.50 9.27
N PRO A 20 -2.84 -6.68 10.50
CA PRO A 20 -3.96 -7.58 10.71
C PRO A 20 -5.14 -7.09 9.88
N LEU A 21 -5.75 -8.01 9.13
CA LEU A 21 -6.92 -7.69 8.32
C LEU A 21 -8.08 -7.32 9.23
N LYS A 22 -8.68 -6.16 8.97
CA LYS A 22 -9.78 -5.64 9.78
C LYS A 22 -11.12 -5.88 9.10
N GLU A 23 -12.01 -6.57 9.82
CA GLU A 23 -13.38 -6.80 9.37
C GLU A 23 -14.13 -5.47 9.25
N GLY A 24 -14.85 -5.27 8.14
CA GLY A 24 -15.53 -4.02 7.78
C GLY A 24 -14.65 -3.05 6.97
N GLU A 25 -13.33 -3.20 6.98
CA GLU A 25 -12.41 -2.37 6.18
C GLU A 25 -11.78 -3.15 5.02
N ASP A 26 -11.14 -4.29 5.33
CA ASP A 26 -10.38 -5.10 4.38
C ASP A 26 -11.24 -6.25 3.80
N PHE A 27 -12.14 -6.79 4.60
CA PHE A 27 -13.09 -7.81 4.19
C PHE A 27 -14.35 -7.73 5.05
N TYR A 28 -15.44 -8.32 4.58
CA TYR A 28 -16.64 -8.55 5.36
C TYR A 28 -17.16 -9.96 5.09
N ARG A 29 -17.94 -10.48 6.03
CA ARG A 29 -18.58 -11.79 5.92
C ARG A 29 -20.01 -11.62 5.44
N GLU A 30 -20.33 -12.30 4.34
CA GLU A 30 -21.69 -12.42 3.84
C GLU A 30 -22.10 -13.90 4.00
N GLY A 31 -22.67 -14.21 5.16
CA GLY A 31 -23.03 -15.58 5.55
C GLY A 31 -21.81 -16.52 5.61
N ALA A 32 -21.79 -17.52 4.72
CA ALA A 32 -20.70 -18.50 4.64
C ALA A 32 -19.52 -18.04 3.77
N THR A 33 -19.61 -16.88 3.13
CA THR A 33 -18.58 -16.37 2.21
C THR A 33 -17.86 -15.15 2.78
N ILE A 34 -16.56 -15.03 2.47
CA ILE A 34 -15.75 -13.87 2.82
C ILE A 34 -15.60 -13.04 1.54
N VAL A 35 -16.05 -11.78 1.60
CA VAL A 35 -15.92 -10.84 0.51
C VAL A 35 -14.83 -9.84 0.87
N PHE A 36 -13.75 -9.85 0.09
CA PHE A 36 -12.67 -8.90 0.22
C PHE A 36 -13.00 -7.58 -0.47
N THR A 37 -12.60 -6.47 0.15
CA THR A 37 -12.80 -5.14 -0.39
C THR A 37 -11.66 -4.75 -1.33
N ALA A 38 -11.87 -3.70 -2.13
CA ALA A 38 -10.83 -3.13 -2.98
C ALA A 38 -9.63 -2.62 -2.15
N ARG A 39 -9.86 -2.11 -0.93
CA ARG A 39 -8.78 -1.64 -0.04
C ARG A 39 -7.79 -2.73 0.30
N TYR A 40 -8.28 -3.95 0.58
CA TYR A 40 -7.41 -5.08 0.82
C TYR A 40 -6.55 -5.42 -0.40
N HIS A 41 -7.12 -5.36 -1.60
CA HIS A 41 -6.39 -5.63 -2.84
C HIS A 41 -5.33 -4.57 -3.15
N LEU A 42 -5.58 -3.32 -2.77
CA LEU A 42 -4.59 -2.23 -2.84
C LEU A 42 -3.46 -2.41 -1.81
N LYS A 43 -3.79 -2.72 -0.55
CA LYS A 43 -2.79 -3.03 0.49
C LYS A 43 -1.88 -4.21 0.11
N ARG A 44 -2.46 -5.20 -0.58
CA ARG A 44 -1.73 -6.37 -1.09
C ARG A 44 -0.80 -6.01 -2.25
N GLY A 45 -1.15 -5.03 -3.06
CA GLY A 45 -0.35 -4.55 -4.19
C GLY A 45 -0.33 -5.46 -5.43
N TYR A 46 -1.15 -6.51 -5.51
CA TYR A 46 -1.26 -7.35 -6.71
C TYR A 46 -2.66 -7.99 -6.89
N CYS A 47 -3.00 -8.29 -8.14
CA CYS A 47 -4.23 -9.00 -8.52
C CYS A 47 -4.08 -10.51 -8.29
N CYS A 48 -5.08 -11.15 -7.69
CA CYS A 48 -5.10 -12.61 -7.48
C CYS A 48 -5.79 -13.40 -8.60
N GLU A 49 -6.26 -12.72 -9.64
CA GLU A 49 -6.92 -13.31 -10.83
C GLU A 49 -8.13 -14.22 -10.53
N SER A 50 -8.64 -14.20 -9.30
CA SER A 50 -9.74 -15.06 -8.85
C SER A 50 -11.14 -14.55 -9.24
N GLY A 51 -11.23 -13.50 -10.06
CA GLY A 51 -12.51 -12.96 -10.54
C GLY A 51 -13.35 -12.25 -9.46
N CYS A 52 -12.72 -11.62 -8.46
CA CYS A 52 -13.44 -10.93 -7.38
C CYS A 52 -14.26 -9.72 -7.87
N ARG A 53 -15.46 -9.53 -7.30
CA ARG A 53 -16.39 -8.43 -7.68
C ARG A 53 -15.83 -7.03 -7.40
N HIS A 54 -15.02 -6.87 -6.36
CA HIS A 54 -14.41 -5.60 -5.95
C HIS A 54 -12.94 -5.47 -6.38
N CYS A 55 -12.51 -6.21 -7.41
CA CYS A 55 -11.12 -6.16 -7.85
C CYS A 55 -10.79 -4.80 -8.49
N PRO A 56 -9.88 -4.00 -7.90
CA PRO A 56 -9.52 -2.70 -8.46
C PRO A 56 -8.75 -2.85 -9.78
N TYR A 57 -8.05 -3.98 -9.98
CA TYR A 57 -7.27 -4.25 -11.19
C TYR A 57 -8.14 -4.71 -12.38
N ARG A 58 -9.41 -5.08 -12.15
CA ARG A 58 -10.31 -5.55 -13.22
C ARG A 58 -10.90 -4.41 -14.05
N ALA A 59 -10.98 -3.21 -13.47
CA ALA A 59 -11.35 -2.00 -14.20
C ALA A 59 -10.08 -1.43 -14.86
N GLU A 60 -9.64 -2.09 -15.91
CA GLU A 60 -8.50 -1.68 -16.73
C GLU A 60 -8.83 -0.43 -17.56
N THR A 61 -9.06 0.74 -16.94
CA THR A 61 -9.10 2.02 -17.69
C THR A 61 -8.62 3.23 -16.87
N LYS A 62 -7.41 3.68 -17.27
CA LYS A 62 -6.79 5.04 -17.23
C LYS A 62 -6.92 5.90 -15.97
N ILE A 63 -5.76 6.22 -15.39
CA ILE A 63 -5.56 7.57 -14.86
C ILE A 63 -4.38 8.23 -15.58
N VAL A 64 -4.76 9.28 -16.31
CA VAL A 64 -3.91 10.32 -16.88
C VAL A 64 -3.17 10.97 -15.73
N ILE A 65 -1.85 11.07 -15.82
CA ILE A 65 -1.05 11.79 -14.84
C ILE A 65 -1.24 13.28 -15.14
N GLU A 66 -2.32 13.88 -14.62
CA GLU A 66 -2.45 15.34 -14.55
C GLU A 66 -1.86 15.78 -13.20
N SER A 67 -0.63 16.30 -13.30
CA SER A 67 0.02 17.30 -12.46
C SER A 67 -0.69 17.72 -11.16
N HIS A 68 -0.11 17.30 -10.03
CA HIS A 68 0.03 18.23 -8.91
C HIS A 68 1.51 18.63 -8.86
N GLU A 69 1.88 19.63 -9.66
CA GLU A 69 3.11 20.38 -9.46
C GLU A 69 2.96 21.08 -8.11
N ASP A 70 3.71 20.59 -7.12
CA ASP A 70 3.86 21.29 -5.84
C ASP A 70 4.69 22.55 -6.10
N ASP A 71 3.98 23.66 -6.30
CA ASP A 71 4.48 25.02 -6.27
C ASP A 71 4.98 25.34 -4.86
N SER A 72 6.20 24.92 -4.55
CA SER A 72 6.94 25.40 -3.40
C SER A 72 7.92 26.49 -3.84
N LYS A 73 7.39 27.64 -4.29
CA LYS A 73 8.12 28.90 -4.42
C LYS A 73 7.72 29.83 -3.29
N GLU A 74 8.21 29.56 -2.08
CA GLU A 74 8.22 30.58 -1.03
C GLU A 74 9.58 31.30 -0.99
N ARG A 75 9.48 32.62 -0.93
CA ARG A 75 10.49 33.65 -1.12
C ARG A 75 10.51 34.51 0.13
N VAL A 76 11.56 34.47 0.94
CA VAL A 76 12.13 35.52 1.83
C VAL A 76 13.26 34.85 2.60
N GLU A 77 14.48 35.36 2.73
CA GLU A 77 14.94 36.72 3.02
C GLU A 77 16.36 36.95 2.45
#